data_AF-A0A0E0GRS1-F1
#
_entry.id   AF-A0A0E0GRS1-F1
#
_cell.length_a   1.000
_cell.length_b   1.000
_cell.length_c   1.000
_cell.angle_alpha   90.00
_cell.angle_beta   90.00
_cell.angle_gamma   90.00
#
_symmetry.space_group_name_H-M   'P 1'
#
loop_
_entity.id
_entity.type
_entity.pdbx_description
1 polymer ?
#
loop_
_entity_poly.entity_id
_entity_poly.type
_entity_poly.pdbx_seq_one_letter_code
_entity_poly.pdbx_strand_id
1 'polypeptide(L)'
;MKDFYRFDSYLVFDPTISTHYEIFKIPRVPSTGFRVLDPMLKSLQWPPSLCVLQVFSSRTRQWGERLFVRDGAAAGTVTDMALAFPFDHYNGVYWHGALYVRCQADFVMRISLSDNKYQVIKLPMNTEVCQYKNHFLGRSMRGVHYALIDNEHRLRVWFLNELYGQMTWELKHDNDLSFLLRCQEVCTQNDGPWTLQYHNYFGYPRQNDMDNYYEAYKKHIVRKYHYEYESVWYKNHCEDIKKMW
;
A
#
# COMPACT_ATOMS: atom_id res chain seq x y z
N MET A 1 -2.06 26.83 -9.69
CA MET A 1 -1.40 25.49 -9.71
C MET A 1 -1.69 24.65 -8.46
N LYS A 2 -1.98 25.26 -7.29
CA LYS A 2 -2.33 24.53 -6.05
C LYS A 2 -3.69 23.79 -6.09
N ASP A 3 -4.61 24.18 -6.98
CA ASP A 3 -6.00 23.66 -6.99
C ASP A 3 -6.19 22.33 -7.73
N PHE A 4 -5.14 21.80 -8.37
CA PHE A 4 -5.22 20.54 -9.09
C PHE A 4 -4.90 19.32 -8.23
N TYR A 5 -3.89 19.40 -7.36
CA TYR A 5 -3.41 18.24 -6.61
C TYR A 5 -4.26 17.96 -5.38
N ARG A 6 -4.43 16.68 -5.06
CA ARG A 6 -4.91 16.24 -3.74
C ARG A 6 -3.72 16.08 -2.81
N PHE A 7 -3.96 16.18 -1.52
CA PHE A 7 -2.90 16.08 -0.51
C PHE A 7 -3.31 15.12 0.59
N ASP A 8 -2.33 14.34 1.03
CA ASP A 8 -2.52 13.39 2.11
C ASP A 8 -1.45 13.56 3.17
N SER A 9 -1.87 13.37 4.41
CA SER A 9 -1.06 13.64 5.59
C SER A 9 -0.33 12.37 6.02
N TYR A 10 0.99 12.48 6.19
CA TYR A 10 1.83 11.40 6.67
C TYR A 10 2.58 11.84 7.93
N LEU A 11 2.57 10.97 8.93
CA LEU A 11 3.24 11.20 10.19
C LEU A 11 4.72 10.83 10.10
N VAL A 12 5.57 11.78 10.45
CA VAL A 12 7.00 11.58 10.68
C VAL A 12 7.20 11.63 12.19
N PHE A 13 7.37 10.45 12.77
CA PHE A 13 7.51 10.32 14.21
C PHE A 13 8.27 9.05 14.57
N ASP A 14 9.27 9.20 15.44
CA ASP A 14 9.85 8.08 16.16
C ASP A 14 9.74 8.34 17.67
N PRO A 15 8.77 7.71 18.36
CA PRO A 15 8.56 7.92 19.78
C PRO A 15 9.73 7.43 20.64
N THR A 16 10.62 6.60 20.10
CA THR A 16 11.79 6.09 20.84
C THR A 16 12.94 7.10 20.88
N ILE A 17 12.92 8.11 20.00
CA ILE A 17 13.99 9.10 19.83
C ILE A 17 13.53 10.51 20.25
N SER A 18 12.26 10.84 20.02
CA SER A 18 11.73 12.20 20.19
C SER A 18 10.28 12.18 20.65
N THR A 19 9.89 13.13 21.50
CA THR A 19 8.48 13.39 21.83
C THR A 19 7.77 14.26 20.79
N HIS A 20 8.55 14.81 19.85
CA HIS A 20 8.05 15.68 18.79
C HIS A 20 7.88 14.92 17.47
N TYR A 21 6.83 15.28 16.75
CA TYR A 21 6.46 14.74 15.45
C TYR A 21 6.28 15.85 14.42
N GLU A 22 6.34 15.45 13.16
CA GLU A 22 6.01 16.29 12.02
C GLU A 22 4.91 15.63 11.17
N ILE A 23 4.10 16.43 10.49
CA ILE A 23 3.09 15.93 9.55
C ILE A 23 3.38 16.53 8.18
N PHE A 24 3.58 15.67 7.19
CA PHE A 24 3.87 16.06 5.82
C PHE A 24 2.62 15.90 4.96
N LYS A 25 2.25 16.96 4.22
CA LYS A 25 1.23 16.87 3.17
C LYS A 25 1.90 16.51 1.85
N ILE A 26 1.69 15.29 1.39
CA ILE A 26 2.27 14.79 0.14
C ILE A 26 1.24 14.92 -0.99
N PRO A 27 1.61 15.54 -2.12
CA PRO A 27 0.70 15.73 -3.24
C PRO A 27 0.45 14.42 -3.99
N ARG A 28 -0.76 14.30 -4.54
CA ARG A 28 -1.20 13.23 -5.43
C ARG A 28 -1.96 13.81 -6.63
N VAL A 29 -1.87 13.13 -7.76
CA VAL A 29 -2.59 13.49 -8.98
C VAL A 29 -4.02 12.95 -8.87
N PRO A 30 -5.08 13.76 -8.92
CA PRO A 30 -6.43 13.21 -8.91
C PRO A 30 -6.73 12.43 -10.20
N SER A 31 -7.38 11.28 -10.08
CA SER A 31 -7.93 10.54 -11.24
C SER A 31 -9.16 11.26 -11.83
N THR A 32 -9.96 11.91 -10.98
CA THR A 32 -11.16 12.67 -11.39
C THR A 32 -10.79 14.01 -12.02
N GLY A 33 -11.43 14.39 -13.12
CA GLY A 33 -11.20 15.66 -13.79
C GLY A 33 -9.95 15.68 -14.69
N PHE A 34 -9.16 14.60 -14.71
CA PHE A 34 -7.95 14.50 -15.53
C PHE A 34 -8.18 14.74 -17.02
N ARG A 35 -9.33 14.28 -17.55
CA ARG A 35 -9.68 14.45 -18.97
C ARG A 35 -9.70 15.92 -19.40
N VAL A 36 -10.09 16.82 -18.49
CA VAL A 36 -10.27 18.26 -18.73
C VAL A 36 -8.99 19.07 -18.51
N LEU A 37 -7.89 18.44 -18.04
CA LEU A 37 -6.64 19.17 -17.84
C LEU A 37 -5.99 19.59 -19.14
N ASP A 38 -5.29 20.72 -19.05
CA ASP A 38 -4.39 21.24 -20.08
C ASP A 38 -3.41 20.13 -20.54
N PRO A 39 -3.30 19.87 -21.85
CA PRO A 39 -2.30 18.96 -22.41
C PRO A 39 -0.87 19.18 -21.90
N MET A 40 -0.46 20.42 -21.62
CA MET A 40 0.88 20.69 -21.07
C MET A 40 1.04 20.16 -19.65
N LEU A 41 -0.01 20.22 -18.82
CA LEU A 41 0.05 19.70 -17.46
C LEU A 41 0.12 18.17 -17.46
N LYS A 42 -0.56 17.53 -18.42
CA LYS A 42 -0.60 16.07 -18.58
C LYS A 42 0.77 15.46 -18.88
N SER A 43 1.65 16.19 -19.58
CA SER A 43 2.98 15.71 -19.97
C SER A 43 4.08 16.03 -18.95
N LEU A 44 3.79 16.78 -17.89
CA LEU A 44 4.78 17.08 -16.85
C LEU A 44 5.29 15.80 -16.18
N GLN A 45 6.57 15.79 -15.87
CA GLN A 45 7.19 14.72 -15.09
C GLN A 45 6.59 14.67 -13.69
N TRP A 46 6.27 13.45 -13.24
CA TRP A 46 5.80 13.16 -11.90
C TRP A 46 6.65 12.09 -11.21
N PRO A 47 6.96 12.24 -9.91
CA PRO A 47 6.83 13.49 -9.15
C PRO A 47 7.69 14.61 -9.77
N PRO A 48 7.39 15.89 -9.48
CA PRO A 48 8.09 17.02 -10.08
C PRO A 48 9.61 16.97 -9.79
N SER A 49 10.40 17.86 -10.37
CA SER A 49 11.83 17.99 -9.99
C SER A 49 12.01 18.76 -8.67
N LEU A 50 11.13 19.75 -8.44
CA LEU A 50 11.07 20.55 -7.23
C LEU A 50 9.69 20.37 -6.60
N CYS A 51 9.65 20.01 -5.31
CA CYS A 51 8.42 19.79 -4.59
C CYS A 51 8.40 20.62 -3.30
N VAL A 52 7.49 21.58 -3.22
CA VAL A 52 7.23 22.33 -1.99
C VAL A 52 6.16 21.59 -1.20
N LEU A 53 6.54 21.08 -0.02
CA LEU A 53 5.65 20.35 0.87
C LEU A 53 5.25 21.22 2.05
N GLN A 54 3.98 21.14 2.45
CA GLN A 54 3.52 21.71 3.72
C GLN A 54 3.86 20.75 4.85
N VAL A 55 4.55 21.26 5.87
CA VAL A 55 5.03 20.48 7.01
C VAL A 55 4.53 21.14 8.29
N PHE A 56 3.75 20.42 9.07
CA PHE A 56 3.44 20.80 10.45
C PHE A 56 4.52 20.30 11.38
N SER A 57 4.99 21.13 12.31
CA SER A 57 5.90 20.71 13.37
C SER A 57 5.25 20.82 14.74
N SER A 58 5.27 19.76 15.53
CA SER A 58 4.76 19.79 16.90
C SER A 58 5.64 20.66 17.83
N ARG A 59 6.90 20.95 17.45
CA ARG A 59 7.82 21.80 18.22
C ARG A 59 7.38 23.25 18.20
N THR A 60 7.08 23.76 17.01
CA THR A 60 6.67 25.15 16.78
C THR A 60 5.15 25.31 16.78
N ARG A 61 4.40 24.21 16.68
CA ARG A 61 2.93 24.16 16.53
C ARG A 61 2.43 24.93 15.31
N GLN A 62 3.24 24.98 14.26
CA GLN A 62 2.94 25.75 13.06
C GLN A 62 3.15 24.91 11.80
N TRP A 63 2.44 25.31 10.74
CA TRP A 63 2.71 24.85 9.39
C TRP A 63 3.79 25.72 8.74
N GLY A 64 4.76 25.08 8.12
CA GLY A 64 5.75 25.72 7.25
C GLY A 64 5.74 25.08 5.86
N GLU A 65 6.41 25.71 4.91
CA GLU A 65 6.70 25.13 3.60
C GLU A 65 8.17 24.72 3.55
N ARG A 66 8.43 23.53 3.01
CA ARG A 66 9.78 23.00 2.83
C ARG A 66 9.97 22.54 1.39
N LEU A 67 11.01 23.04 0.74
CA LEU A 67 11.36 22.69 -0.63
C LEU A 67 12.22 21.43 -0.63
N PHE A 68 11.84 20.46 -1.46
CA PHE A 68 12.62 19.27 -1.72
C PHE A 68 12.97 19.15 -3.20
N VAL A 69 14.15 18.60 -3.48
CA VAL A 69 14.66 18.36 -4.85
C VAL A 69 14.65 16.87 -5.16
N ARG A 70 14.11 16.50 -6.33
CA ARG A 70 14.17 15.11 -6.81
C ARG A 70 15.59 14.75 -7.20
N ASP A 71 16.12 13.70 -6.59
CA ASP A 71 17.38 13.08 -6.94
C ASP A 71 17.10 11.78 -7.73
N GLY A 72 17.56 11.72 -8.97
CA GLY A 72 17.27 10.64 -9.91
C GLY A 72 16.05 10.86 -10.80
N ALA A 73 15.58 9.79 -11.45
CA ALA A 73 14.57 9.83 -12.51
C ALA A 73 13.14 10.06 -11.97
N ALA A 74 12.26 10.54 -12.85
CA ALA A 74 10.83 10.65 -12.56
C ALA A 74 10.21 9.25 -12.57
N ALA A 75 9.07 9.09 -11.89
CA ALA A 75 8.29 7.85 -11.98
C ALA A 75 7.60 7.73 -13.35
N GLY A 76 7.15 8.86 -13.90
CA GLY A 76 6.49 8.95 -15.19
C GLY A 76 6.01 10.38 -15.42
N THR A 77 4.86 10.51 -16.07
CA THR A 77 4.15 11.76 -16.31
C THR A 77 2.91 11.88 -15.43
N VAL A 78 2.32 13.08 -15.33
CA VAL A 78 1.02 13.29 -14.68
C VAL A 78 -0.07 12.39 -15.31
N THR A 79 0.02 12.11 -16.62
CA THR A 79 -0.88 11.18 -17.30
C THR A 79 -0.78 9.77 -16.74
N ASP A 80 0.43 9.25 -16.58
CA ASP A 80 0.66 7.91 -16.06
C ASP A 80 0.07 7.75 -14.65
N MET A 81 0.17 8.80 -13.83
CA MET A 81 -0.39 8.81 -12.47
C MET A 81 -1.91 8.88 -12.44
N ALA A 82 -2.51 9.66 -13.33
CA ALA A 82 -3.95 9.81 -13.39
C ALA A 82 -4.66 8.57 -13.96
N LEU A 83 -3.98 7.85 -14.84
CA LEU A 83 -4.43 6.57 -15.40
C LEU A 83 -4.16 5.39 -14.45
N ALA A 84 -3.34 5.57 -13.42
CA ALA A 84 -3.12 4.56 -12.39
C ALA A 84 -4.43 4.26 -11.62
N PHE A 85 -4.57 3.02 -11.16
CA PHE A 85 -5.80 2.54 -10.53
C PHE A 85 -6.19 3.35 -9.28
N PRO A 86 -7.45 3.80 -9.17
CA PRO A 86 -7.86 4.79 -8.16
C PRO A 86 -8.06 4.24 -6.74
N PHE A 87 -8.13 2.92 -6.56
CA PHE A 87 -8.46 2.27 -5.28
C PHE A 87 -7.25 1.90 -4.43
N ASP A 88 -6.11 2.54 -4.70
CA ASP A 88 -4.88 2.25 -3.98
C ASP A 88 -4.93 2.81 -2.55
N HIS A 89 -4.73 1.94 -1.55
CA HIS A 89 -4.57 2.36 -0.16
C HIS A 89 -3.14 2.88 0.07
N TYR A 90 -2.98 4.19 0.04
CA TYR A 90 -1.68 4.82 0.20
C TYR A 90 -1.25 4.78 1.67
N ASN A 91 -0.10 4.17 1.92
CA ASN A 91 0.53 4.12 3.24
C ASN A 91 1.92 4.75 3.17
N GLY A 92 2.43 5.12 4.34
CA GLY A 92 3.76 5.65 4.47
C GLY A 92 4.37 5.26 5.81
N VAL A 93 5.69 5.13 5.80
CA VAL A 93 6.46 4.74 6.98
C VAL A 93 7.63 5.68 7.17
N TYR A 94 7.88 6.07 8.41
CA TYR A 94 9.07 6.80 8.79
C TYR A 94 10.14 5.82 9.30
N TRP A 95 11.33 5.89 8.71
CA TRP A 95 12.46 5.07 9.10
C TRP A 95 13.76 5.86 8.95
N HIS A 96 14.54 5.91 10.04
CA HIS A 96 15.91 6.40 10.07
C HIS A 96 16.16 7.73 9.33
N GLY A 97 15.36 8.76 9.62
CA GLY A 97 15.53 10.10 9.05
C GLY A 97 14.88 10.31 7.67
N ALA A 98 14.21 9.29 7.12
CA ALA A 98 13.50 9.39 5.86
C ALA A 98 12.04 8.92 5.97
N LEU A 99 11.16 9.59 5.23
CA LEU A 99 9.76 9.22 5.06
C LEU A 99 9.59 8.48 3.73
N TYR A 100 9.00 7.30 3.77
CA TYR A 100 8.74 6.46 2.60
C TYR A 100 7.24 6.45 2.36
N VAL A 101 6.81 6.88 1.19
CA VAL A 101 5.39 7.01 0.85
C VAL A 101 5.11 6.22 -0.40
N ARG A 102 4.13 5.31 -0.32
CA ARG A 102 3.61 4.65 -1.51
C ARG A 102 2.78 5.64 -2.32
N CYS A 103 3.12 5.78 -3.59
CA CYS A 103 2.50 6.69 -4.52
C CYS A 103 1.76 5.93 -5.64
N GLN A 104 0.98 6.68 -6.42
CA GLN A 104 0.28 6.18 -7.61
C GLN A 104 1.24 5.55 -8.61
N ALA A 105 0.75 4.64 -9.45
CA ALA A 105 1.58 3.94 -10.45
C ALA A 105 2.74 3.14 -9.83
N ASP A 106 2.50 2.54 -8.65
CA ASP A 106 3.38 1.55 -8.02
C ASP A 106 4.86 2.00 -7.85
N PHE A 107 5.07 3.20 -7.32
CA PHE A 107 6.38 3.64 -6.85
C PHE A 107 6.35 4.12 -5.40
N VAL A 108 7.52 4.17 -4.77
CA VAL A 108 7.73 4.74 -3.45
C VAL A 108 8.51 6.03 -3.58
N MET A 109 8.03 7.09 -2.95
CA MET A 109 8.78 8.32 -2.75
C MET A 109 9.52 8.22 -1.41
N ARG A 110 10.86 8.26 -1.45
CA ARG A 110 11.72 8.35 -0.25
C ARG A 110 12.12 9.80 -0.06
N ILE A 111 11.61 10.46 0.98
CA ILE A 111 11.86 11.87 1.31
C ILE A 111 12.85 11.91 2.46
N SER A 112 14.05 12.40 2.19
CA SER A 112 15.10 12.54 3.19
C SER A 112 14.99 13.89 3.90
N LEU A 113 14.89 13.83 5.23
CA LEU A 113 14.67 15.01 6.06
C LEU A 113 15.95 15.77 6.40
N SER A 114 17.13 15.22 6.09
CA SER A 114 18.42 15.86 6.40
C SER A 114 18.94 16.75 5.27
N ASP A 115 18.73 16.33 4.02
CA ASP A 115 19.34 16.97 2.84
C ASP A 115 18.32 17.61 1.89
N ASN A 116 17.03 17.60 2.25
CA ASN A 116 15.95 18.14 1.43
C ASN A 116 15.86 17.48 0.04
N LYS A 117 16.22 16.20 -0.07
CA LYS A 117 16.08 15.46 -1.31
C LYS A 117 14.98 14.42 -1.20
N TYR A 118 14.44 14.04 -2.35
CA TYR A 118 13.62 12.85 -2.46
C TYR A 118 13.96 12.04 -3.68
N GLN A 119 13.73 10.74 -3.60
CA GLN A 119 14.02 9.78 -4.65
C GLN A 119 12.78 8.98 -5.00
N VAL A 120 12.71 8.56 -6.26
CA VAL A 120 11.70 7.63 -6.75
C VAL A 120 12.29 6.23 -6.74
N ILE A 121 11.64 5.34 -6.00
CA ILE A 121 11.99 3.92 -5.94
C ILE A 121 10.87 3.15 -6.62
N LYS A 122 11.18 2.51 -7.76
CA LYS A 122 10.20 1.63 -8.44
C LYS A 122 9.90 0.44 -7.55
N LEU A 123 8.63 0.06 -7.40
CA LEU A 123 8.30 -1.19 -6.73
C LEU A 123 8.78 -2.39 -7.56
N PRO A 124 9.03 -3.55 -6.93
CA PRO A 124 9.32 -4.78 -7.66
C PRO A 124 8.22 -5.02 -8.69
N MET A 125 8.59 -5.10 -9.98
CA MET A 125 7.62 -5.35 -11.03
C MET A 125 6.90 -6.67 -10.73
N ASN A 126 5.59 -6.60 -10.59
CA ASN A 126 4.76 -7.78 -10.69
C ASN A 126 4.12 -7.76 -12.09
N THR A 127 4.54 -8.69 -12.96
CA THR A 127 4.08 -8.85 -14.36
C THR A 127 2.58 -9.07 -14.49
N GLU A 128 1.87 -9.23 -13.39
CA GLU A 128 0.43 -9.41 -13.33
C GLU A 128 -0.30 -8.08 -13.49
N VAL A 129 -1.07 -7.96 -14.57
CA VAL A 129 -1.98 -6.84 -14.92
C VAL A 129 -3.25 -6.85 -14.03
N CYS A 130 -3.15 -7.38 -12.81
CA CYS A 130 -4.32 -7.58 -11.95
C CYS A 130 -4.69 -6.31 -11.17
N GLN A 131 -6.00 -6.02 -11.19
CA GLN A 131 -6.62 -4.78 -10.71
C GLN A 131 -6.80 -4.72 -9.18
N TYR A 132 -6.64 -5.85 -8.49
CA TYR A 132 -6.85 -5.99 -7.05
C TYR A 132 -5.59 -6.59 -6.43
N LYS A 133 -4.72 -5.75 -5.90
CA LYS A 133 -3.50 -6.14 -5.20
C LYS A 133 -3.51 -5.50 -3.83
N ASN A 134 -3.21 -6.29 -2.80
CA ASN A 134 -3.09 -5.75 -1.46
C ASN A 134 -1.64 -5.37 -1.21
N HIS A 135 -1.39 -4.07 -1.23
CA HIS A 135 -0.08 -3.45 -1.08
C HIS A 135 0.15 -3.00 0.37
N PHE A 136 1.25 -3.48 0.97
CA PHE A 136 1.62 -3.10 2.32
C PHE A 136 3.04 -2.54 2.32
N LEU A 137 3.22 -1.35 2.87
CA LEU A 137 4.52 -0.77 3.15
C LEU A 137 4.68 -0.72 4.66
N GLY A 138 5.71 -1.40 5.15
CA GLY A 138 5.96 -1.57 6.57
C GLY A 138 7.41 -1.23 6.92
N ARG A 139 7.67 -1.15 8.22
CA ARG A 139 9.02 -1.03 8.77
C ARG A 139 9.26 -2.12 9.80
N SER A 140 10.51 -2.53 9.93
CA SER A 140 10.99 -3.47 10.94
C SER A 140 12.35 -2.96 11.46
N MET A 141 12.94 -3.65 12.44
CA MET A 141 14.31 -3.36 12.88
C MET A 141 15.34 -3.45 11.74
N ARG A 142 15.05 -4.21 10.68
CA ARG A 142 15.92 -4.39 9.52
C ARG A 142 15.70 -3.35 8.42
N GLY A 143 14.76 -2.42 8.60
CA GLY A 143 14.41 -1.39 7.63
C GLY A 143 13.01 -1.52 7.05
N VAL A 144 12.80 -0.79 5.96
CA VAL A 144 11.55 -0.72 5.22
C VAL A 144 11.36 -1.98 4.39
N HIS A 145 10.13 -2.51 4.39
CA HIS A 145 9.75 -3.65 3.56
C HIS A 145 8.44 -3.37 2.85
N TYR A 146 8.31 -3.94 1.66
CA TYR A 146 7.10 -3.95 0.87
C TYR A 146 6.57 -5.37 0.83
N ALA A 147 5.27 -5.56 1.08
CA ALA A 147 4.60 -6.83 0.94
C ALA A 147 3.44 -6.71 -0.05
N LEU A 148 3.27 -7.76 -0.84
CA LEU A 148 2.22 -7.90 -1.83
C LEU A 148 1.52 -9.22 -1.60
N ILE A 149 0.19 -9.17 -1.51
CA ILE A 149 -0.66 -10.35 -1.67
C ILE A 149 -1.37 -10.19 -3.00
N ASP A 150 -1.13 -11.12 -3.92
CA ASP A 150 -1.78 -11.17 -5.22
C ASP A 150 -3.09 -11.99 -5.17
N ASN A 151 -3.77 -12.06 -6.32
CA ASN A 151 -5.04 -12.76 -6.47
C ASN A 151 -4.91 -14.29 -6.35
N GLU A 152 -3.70 -14.84 -6.45
CA GLU A 152 -3.44 -16.26 -6.23
C GLU A 152 -3.19 -16.56 -4.74
N HIS A 153 -3.41 -15.55 -3.88
CA HIS A 153 -3.12 -15.59 -2.45
C HIS A 153 -1.64 -15.79 -2.16
N ARG A 154 -0.75 -15.45 -3.09
CA ARG A 154 0.69 -15.56 -2.85
C ARG A 154 1.21 -14.28 -2.18
N LEU A 155 1.82 -14.45 -1.02
CA LEU A 155 2.46 -13.39 -0.25
C LEU A 155 3.93 -13.30 -0.63
N ARG A 156 4.32 -12.16 -1.20
CA ARG A 156 5.71 -11.81 -1.45
C ARG A 156 6.13 -10.63 -0.59
N VAL A 157 7.29 -10.73 0.06
CA VAL A 157 7.84 -9.67 0.90
C VAL A 157 9.26 -9.34 0.47
N TRP A 158 9.48 -8.08 0.11
CA TRP A 158 10.76 -7.52 -0.27
C TRP A 158 11.25 -6.55 0.80
N PHE A 159 12.54 -6.62 1.11
CA PHE A 159 13.21 -5.64 1.95
C PHE A 159 13.93 -4.62 1.08
N LEU A 160 13.82 -3.35 1.46
CA LEU A 160 14.55 -2.28 0.80
C LEU A 160 15.99 -2.28 1.27
N ASN A 161 16.92 -2.43 0.33
CA ASN A 161 18.35 -2.31 0.56
C ASN A 161 18.84 -0.95 0.05
N GLU A 162 19.47 -0.18 0.93
CA GLU A 162 19.94 1.21 0.69
C GLU A 162 21.48 1.31 0.69
N LEU A 163 22.17 0.37 0.05
CA LEU A 163 23.64 0.37 0.00
C LEU A 163 24.16 1.27 -1.13
N TYR A 164 25.19 2.06 -0.82
CA TYR A 164 25.92 2.91 -1.77
C TYR A 164 25.05 3.89 -2.57
N GLY A 165 23.94 4.35 -1.99
CA GLY A 165 22.99 5.26 -2.66
C GLY A 165 22.08 4.58 -3.69
N GLN A 166 22.19 3.26 -3.86
CA GLN A 166 21.28 2.48 -4.68
C GLN A 166 20.15 1.93 -3.82
N MET A 167 18.92 2.07 -4.31
CA MET A 167 17.71 1.57 -3.65
C MET A 167 17.23 0.34 -4.41
N THR A 168 17.47 -0.85 -3.85
CA THR A 168 17.09 -2.12 -4.48
C THR A 168 16.17 -2.93 -3.58
N TRP A 169 15.23 -3.63 -4.18
CA TRP A 169 14.32 -4.51 -3.46
C TRP A 169 14.83 -5.95 -3.49
N GLU A 170 15.00 -6.55 -2.32
CA GLU A 170 15.41 -7.94 -2.18
C GLU A 170 14.23 -8.79 -1.70
N LEU A 171 13.80 -9.77 -2.51
CA LEU A 171 12.76 -10.73 -2.11
C LEU A 171 13.31 -11.60 -0.97
N LYS A 172 12.62 -11.63 0.17
CA LYS A 172 12.99 -12.47 1.32
C LYS A 172 11.97 -13.55 1.62
N HIS A 173 10.70 -13.30 1.30
CA HIS A 173 9.63 -14.26 1.55
C HIS A 173 8.75 -14.36 0.32
N ASP A 174 8.39 -15.59 0.01
CA ASP A 174 7.49 -15.93 -1.08
C ASP A 174 6.70 -17.17 -0.67
N ASN A 175 5.47 -16.97 -0.22
CA ASN A 175 4.65 -17.99 0.40
C ASN A 175 3.29 -18.06 -0.27
N ASP A 176 2.79 -19.27 -0.51
CA ASP A 176 1.42 -19.49 -0.94
C ASP A 176 0.48 -19.46 0.28
N LEU A 177 -0.47 -18.53 0.28
CA LEU A 177 -1.52 -18.42 1.31
C LEU A 177 -2.84 -19.04 0.85
N SER A 178 -2.87 -19.82 -0.23
CA SER A 178 -4.07 -20.53 -0.70
C SER A 178 -4.70 -21.41 0.39
N PHE A 179 -3.91 -21.89 1.36
CA PHE A 179 -4.42 -22.62 2.52
C PHE A 179 -5.43 -21.81 3.35
N LEU A 180 -5.33 -20.47 3.37
CA LEU A 180 -6.28 -19.62 4.10
C LEU A 180 -7.70 -19.73 3.55
N LEU A 181 -7.87 -20.05 2.26
CA LEU A 181 -9.19 -20.32 1.67
C LEU A 181 -9.87 -21.53 2.34
N ARG A 182 -9.09 -22.51 2.82
CA ARG A 182 -9.59 -23.67 3.57
C ARG A 182 -9.89 -23.34 5.03
N CYS A 183 -9.30 -22.27 5.56
CA CYS A 183 -9.49 -21.83 6.94
C CYS A 183 -10.67 -20.84 7.11
N GLN A 184 -11.31 -20.41 6.01
CA GLN A 184 -12.38 -19.41 6.04
C GLN A 184 -13.76 -19.98 6.43
N GLU A 185 -13.83 -21.16 7.04
CA GLU A 185 -15.07 -21.74 7.55
C GLU A 185 -15.44 -21.15 8.92
N VAL A 186 -16.36 -20.18 8.87
CA VAL A 186 -17.34 -19.76 9.91
C VAL A 186 -16.78 -19.27 11.25
N CYS A 187 -16.55 -17.95 11.36
CA CYS A 187 -16.52 -17.28 12.66
C CYS A 187 -17.93 -16.86 13.08
N THR A 188 -18.56 -17.60 14.00
CA THR A 188 -19.76 -17.16 14.73
C THR A 188 -19.34 -16.22 15.89
N GLN A 189 -19.92 -15.01 15.93
CA GLN A 189 -19.64 -14.00 16.98
C GLN A 189 -20.11 -14.48 18.37
N ASN A 190 -19.27 -14.32 19.41
CA ASN A 190 -19.62 -14.52 20.82
C ASN A 190 -19.66 -13.16 21.54
N ASP A 191 -20.82 -12.78 22.08
CA ASP A 191 -21.14 -11.51 22.76
C ASP A 191 -20.51 -11.35 24.17
N GLY A 192 -19.19 -11.17 24.25
CA GLY A 192 -18.46 -10.83 25.49
C GLY A 192 -17.74 -9.47 25.42
N PRO A 193 -17.42 -8.82 26.56
CA PRO A 193 -16.83 -7.48 26.57
C PRO A 193 -15.39 -7.51 26.02
N TRP A 194 -15.22 -6.92 24.84
CA TRP A 194 -13.99 -6.68 24.07
C TRP A 194 -12.90 -7.78 24.10
N THR A 195 -13.23 -8.91 23.47
CA THR A 195 -12.28 -9.64 22.60
C THR A 195 -12.56 -9.16 21.17
N LEU A 196 -11.56 -8.96 20.31
CA LEU A 196 -11.68 -8.36 18.97
C LEU A 196 -12.92 -8.86 18.20
N GLN A 197 -13.97 -8.02 18.13
CA GLN A 197 -15.16 -8.27 17.34
C GLN A 197 -15.20 -7.33 16.13
N TYR A 198 -15.04 -7.91 14.95
CA TYR A 198 -15.19 -7.25 13.66
C TYR A 198 -16.66 -6.85 13.46
N HIS A 199 -16.95 -5.54 13.39
CA HIS A 199 -18.26 -5.03 12.97
C HIS A 199 -18.15 -4.56 11.51
N ASN A 200 -18.94 -5.21 10.65
CA ASN A 200 -19.00 -4.97 9.22
C ASN A 200 -19.90 -3.75 8.93
N TYR A 201 -19.32 -2.55 8.88
CA TYR A 201 -20.00 -1.37 8.36
C TYR A 201 -19.95 -1.35 6.83
N PHE A 202 -20.81 -2.13 6.18
CA PHE A 202 -21.20 -1.81 4.81
C PHE A 202 -22.67 -1.44 4.80
N GLY A 203 -22.91 -0.13 4.92
CA GLY A 203 -24.13 0.47 4.39
C GLY A 203 -24.20 0.14 2.90
N TYR A 204 -25.30 -0.50 2.51
CA TYR A 204 -25.62 -0.89 1.14
C TYR A 204 -25.33 0.20 0.10
N PRO A 205 -24.75 -0.20 -1.05
CA PRO A 205 -25.18 0.33 -2.33
C PRO A 205 -25.88 -0.79 -3.14
N ARG A 206 -27.03 -0.42 -3.70
CA ARG A 206 -27.98 -1.15 -4.56
C ARG A 206 -27.54 -2.50 -5.15
N GLN A 207 -28.41 -3.48 -4.91
CA GLN A 207 -28.39 -4.93 -5.18
C GLN A 207 -28.02 -5.41 -6.61
N ASN A 208 -28.05 -4.58 -7.66
CA ASN A 208 -28.22 -5.13 -9.02
C ASN A 208 -26.92 -5.39 -9.81
N ASP A 209 -25.75 -4.93 -9.36
CA ASP A 209 -24.47 -5.16 -10.06
C ASP A 209 -23.56 -6.23 -9.40
N MET A 210 -23.88 -6.64 -8.17
CA MET A 210 -23.09 -7.63 -7.41
C MET A 210 -23.42 -9.08 -7.75
N ASP A 211 -24.67 -9.37 -8.11
CA ASP A 211 -25.11 -10.74 -8.44
C ASP A 211 -24.49 -11.22 -9.75
N ASN A 212 -24.33 -10.32 -10.73
CA ASN A 212 -23.68 -10.64 -12.00
C ASN A 212 -22.17 -10.92 -11.84
N TYR A 213 -21.53 -10.22 -10.91
CA TYR A 213 -20.12 -10.39 -10.57
C TYR A 213 -19.88 -11.70 -9.79
N TYR A 214 -20.73 -12.00 -8.80
CA TYR A 214 -20.63 -13.21 -7.99
C TYR A 214 -20.90 -14.48 -8.80
N GLU A 215 -21.85 -14.44 -9.74
CA GLU A 215 -22.13 -15.58 -10.62
C GLU A 215 -21.05 -15.77 -11.70
N ALA A 216 -20.42 -14.70 -12.20
CA ALA A 216 -19.24 -14.81 -13.07
C ALA A 216 -18.03 -15.40 -12.34
N TYR A 217 -17.81 -15.00 -11.08
CA TYR A 217 -16.76 -15.52 -10.21
C TYR A 217 -16.98 -17.01 -9.86
N LYS A 218 -18.20 -17.40 -9.49
CA LYS A 218 -18.59 -18.81 -9.30
C LYS A 218 -18.35 -19.65 -10.55
N LYS A 219 -18.78 -19.17 -11.73
CA LYS A 219 -18.60 -19.89 -13.00
C LYS A 219 -17.12 -20.09 -13.35
N HIS A 220 -16.25 -19.17 -12.94
CA HIS A 220 -14.81 -19.28 -13.10
C HIS A 220 -14.19 -20.31 -12.12
N ILE A 221 -14.61 -20.33 -10.86
CA ILE A 221 -14.16 -21.30 -9.85
C ILE A 221 -14.58 -22.73 -10.23
N VAL A 222 -15.86 -22.93 -10.59
CA VAL A 222 -16.41 -24.25 -10.94
C VAL A 222 -15.73 -24.85 -12.17
N ARG A 223 -15.30 -24.02 -13.13
CA ARG A 223 -14.55 -24.48 -14.31
C ARG A 223 -13.11 -24.90 -14.01
N LYS A 224 -12.50 -24.37 -12.93
CA LYS A 224 -11.06 -24.55 -12.66
C LYS A 224 -10.75 -25.76 -11.77
N TYR A 225 -11.70 -26.20 -10.93
CA TYR A 225 -11.46 -27.26 -9.95
C TYR A 225 -12.54 -28.33 -10.00
N HIS A 226 -12.49 -29.19 -11.02
CA HIS A 226 -13.23 -30.46 -11.00
C HIS A 226 -12.28 -31.54 -10.46
N TYR A 227 -12.41 -31.89 -9.18
CA TYR A 227 -12.06 -33.23 -8.69
C TYR A 227 -13.05 -33.68 -7.62
N GLU A 228 -13.43 -34.94 -7.75
CA GLU A 228 -14.48 -35.66 -7.05
C GLU A 228 -14.25 -35.70 -5.54
N TYR A 229 -15.31 -35.38 -4.79
CA TYR A 229 -15.35 -35.50 -3.35
C TYR A 229 -15.94 -36.88 -3.01
N GLU A 230 -15.09 -37.89 -2.83
CA GLU A 230 -15.49 -39.07 -2.04
C GLU A 230 -15.09 -38.84 -0.58
N SER A 231 -16.11 -38.95 0.26
CA SER A 231 -16.12 -38.70 1.70
C SER A 231 -15.26 -39.67 2.48
N VAL A 232 -14.25 -39.20 3.20
CA VAL A 232 -13.70 -39.91 4.37
C VAL A 232 -13.38 -38.92 5.49
N TRP A 233 -14.07 -39.11 6.61
CA TRP A 233 -13.86 -38.42 7.87
C TRP A 233 -12.45 -38.68 8.43
N TYR A 234 -11.70 -37.62 8.78
CA TYR A 234 -10.58 -37.75 9.71
C TYR A 234 -10.61 -36.68 10.81
N LYS A 235 -10.51 -37.20 12.04
CA LYS A 235 -10.51 -36.51 13.33
C LYS A 235 -9.31 -35.58 13.47
N ASN A 236 -9.57 -34.42 14.07
CA ASN A 236 -8.59 -33.46 14.57
C ASN A 236 -7.61 -34.08 15.57
N HIS A 237 -6.32 -33.92 15.33
CA HIS A 237 -5.30 -33.83 16.39
C HIS A 237 -4.49 -32.56 16.15
N CYS A 238 -4.90 -31.52 16.86
CA CYS A 238 -4.17 -30.26 17.00
C CYS A 238 -3.66 -30.22 18.44
N GLU A 239 -2.50 -30.82 18.68
CA GLU A 239 -1.66 -30.50 19.83
C GLU A 239 -0.24 -30.22 19.33
N ASP A 240 0.45 -29.34 20.05
CA ASP A 240 1.83 -28.90 19.86
C ASP A 240 2.12 -27.75 18.88
N ILE A 241 1.60 -26.55 19.20
CA ILE A 241 2.42 -25.32 19.13
C ILE A 241 2.23 -24.53 20.44
N LYS A 242 2.86 -25.03 21.51
CA LYS A 242 3.27 -24.20 22.65
C LYS A 242 4.76 -24.43 22.88
N LYS A 243 5.58 -23.58 22.26
CA LYS A 243 6.91 -23.15 22.73
C LYS A 243 7.56 -22.28 21.66
N MET A 244 7.39 -20.97 21.79
CA MET A 244 8.43 -19.94 21.62
C MET A 244 7.77 -18.62 22.02
N TRP A 245 8.52 -17.84 22.80
CA TRP A 245 8.13 -16.69 23.64
C TRP A 245 7.63 -17.07 25.02
#